data_AF-A0A6L6XV76-F1
#
_entry.id   AF-A0A6L6XV76-F1
#
_cell.length_a   1.000
_cell.length_b   1.000
_cell.length_c   1.000
_cell.angle_alpha   90.00
_cell.angle_beta   90.00
_cell.angle_gamma   90.00
#
_symmetry.space_group_name_H-M   'P 1'
#
loop_
_entity.id
_entity.type
_entity.pdbx_description
1 polymer ?
#
loop_
_entity_poly.entity_id
_entity_poly.type
_entity_poly.pdbx_seq_one_letter_code
_entity_poly.pdbx_strand_id
1 'polypeptide(L)'
;MTLIDTHSTTSGTRTTGPDLVRASTWCGLAFTICQLAVMVCMAIFVLPKGGTPGEDPAVWGQNVLDHIEAYRVGNYVFMVSGVLLLGFLGAVGFRLRRADGTGTLATVAVAAGTLLAFVWPYAAVLHDVALDSAEKGVDLRLLAGWDAVAPYSLAFSALPRIFFVLAIAYALRITGGSRWMQRIAVVIAVLSGIGTATSVTAVAFPALALGSLGYELWIGALAIIWLRDRSFSAAG
;
A
#
# COMPACT_ATOMS: atom_id res chain seq x y z
N MET A 1 35.31 -25.67 -54.88
CA MET A 1 36.16 -25.35 -53.71
C MET A 1 35.26 -24.64 -52.72
N THR A 2 34.76 -25.39 -51.75
CA THR A 2 33.71 -25.02 -50.79
C THR A 2 34.40 -24.48 -49.54
N LEU A 3 34.23 -23.19 -49.22
CA LEU A 3 34.75 -22.60 -47.98
C LEU A 3 33.65 -22.66 -46.92
N ILE A 4 34.01 -23.33 -45.83
CA ILE A 4 33.18 -23.72 -44.69
C ILE A 4 32.88 -22.51 -43.81
N ASP A 5 31.61 -22.42 -43.39
CA ASP A 5 31.09 -21.56 -42.34
C ASP A 5 31.96 -21.53 -41.09
N THR A 6 32.18 -20.33 -40.54
CA THR A 6 32.51 -20.17 -39.12
C THR A 6 31.51 -19.23 -38.48
N HIS A 7 30.31 -19.75 -38.26
CA HIS A 7 29.39 -19.20 -37.25
C HIS A 7 30.08 -19.31 -35.88
N SER A 8 30.67 -18.21 -35.45
CA SER A 8 31.13 -18.03 -34.07
C SER A 8 29.90 -17.85 -33.19
N THR A 9 29.29 -18.97 -32.81
CA THR A 9 28.24 -19.03 -31.79
C THR A 9 28.88 -18.70 -30.45
N THR A 10 28.98 -17.41 -30.13
CA THR A 10 29.23 -16.94 -28.76
C THR A 10 27.97 -17.23 -27.97
N SER A 11 27.84 -18.49 -27.53
CA SER A 11 26.97 -18.89 -26.44
C SER A 11 27.53 -18.28 -25.15
N GLY A 12 27.33 -16.98 -24.99
CA GLY A 12 27.46 -16.32 -23.71
C GLY A 12 26.40 -16.90 -22.80
N THR A 13 26.80 -17.83 -21.93
CA THR A 13 26.04 -18.22 -20.76
C THR A 13 25.75 -16.95 -19.96
N ARG A 14 24.57 -16.34 -20.18
CA ARG A 14 24.03 -15.30 -19.30
C ARG A 14 24.04 -15.90 -17.90
N THR A 15 24.94 -15.42 -17.06
CA THR A 15 24.87 -15.60 -15.62
C THR A 15 23.54 -14.99 -15.18
N THR A 16 22.52 -15.83 -15.00
CA THR A 16 21.19 -15.42 -14.54
C THR A 16 21.31 -15.01 -13.07
N GLY A 17 21.68 -13.75 -12.85
CA GLY A 17 21.49 -13.11 -11.55
C GLY A 17 20.01 -13.17 -11.13
N PRO A 18 19.72 -13.03 -9.82
CA PRO A 18 18.33 -13.03 -9.34
C PRO A 18 17.51 -11.96 -10.07
N ASP A 19 16.32 -12.33 -10.54
CA ASP A 19 15.38 -11.39 -11.17
C ASP A 19 14.80 -10.45 -10.09
N LEU A 20 15.54 -9.36 -9.83
CA LEU A 20 15.21 -8.38 -8.80
C LEU A 20 13.86 -7.71 -9.04
N VAL A 21 13.45 -7.54 -10.30
CA VAL A 21 12.14 -6.97 -10.65
C VAL A 21 11.03 -7.93 -10.25
N ARG A 22 11.22 -9.23 -10.48
CA ARG A 22 10.27 -10.25 -10.05
C ARG A 22 10.20 -10.36 -8.52
N ALA A 23 11.34 -10.34 -7.84
CA ALA A 23 11.38 -10.34 -6.36
C ALA A 23 10.65 -9.10 -5.79
N SER A 24 10.92 -7.91 -6.34
CA SER A 24 10.20 -6.69 -5.98
C SER A 24 8.70 -6.78 -6.29
N THR A 25 8.31 -7.40 -7.41
CA THR A 25 6.88 -7.60 -7.74
C THR A 25 6.20 -8.54 -6.72
N TRP A 26 6.89 -9.56 -6.22
CA TRP A 26 6.40 -10.42 -5.14
C TRP A 26 6.11 -9.64 -3.86
N CYS A 27 6.90 -8.62 -3.53
CA CYS A 27 6.60 -7.75 -2.39
C CYS A 27 5.23 -7.07 -2.53
N GLY A 28 4.79 -6.73 -3.75
CA GLY A 28 3.45 -6.17 -3.98
C GLY A 28 2.32 -7.15 -3.68
N LEU A 29 2.49 -8.41 -4.06
CA LEU A 29 1.51 -9.46 -3.73
C LEU A 29 1.52 -9.77 -2.22
N ALA A 30 2.71 -9.85 -1.62
CA ALA A 30 2.86 -10.04 -0.18
C ALA A 30 2.24 -8.88 0.61
N PHE A 31 2.45 -7.64 0.16
CA PHE A 31 1.81 -6.44 0.69
C PHE A 31 0.28 -6.58 0.69
N THR A 32 -0.33 -6.89 -0.46
CA THR A 32 -1.79 -7.04 -0.54
C THR A 32 -2.30 -8.15 0.37
N ILE A 33 -1.66 -9.31 0.42
CA ILE A 33 -2.08 -10.41 1.31
C ILE A 33 -2.00 -9.97 2.78
N CYS A 34 -0.88 -9.36 3.16
CA CYS A 34 -0.65 -8.86 4.52
C CYS A 34 -1.70 -7.80 4.90
N GLN A 35 -1.93 -6.82 4.04
CA GLN A 35 -2.86 -5.73 4.30
C GLN A 35 -4.31 -6.22 4.40
N LEU A 36 -4.74 -7.13 3.51
CA LEU A 36 -6.07 -7.73 3.60
C LEU A 36 -6.22 -8.58 4.87
N ALA A 37 -5.19 -9.35 5.25
CA ALA A 37 -5.21 -10.11 6.49
C ALA A 37 -5.33 -9.18 7.71
N VAL A 38 -4.57 -8.09 7.75
CA VAL A 38 -4.69 -7.08 8.83
C VAL A 38 -6.08 -6.47 8.86
N MET A 39 -6.63 -6.06 7.72
CA MET A 39 -7.99 -5.50 7.67
C MET A 39 -9.03 -6.47 8.24
N VAL A 40 -8.95 -7.75 7.87
CA VAL A 40 -9.85 -8.79 8.39
C VAL A 40 -9.64 -9.01 9.89
N CYS A 41 -8.40 -9.15 10.34
CA CYS A 41 -8.07 -9.33 11.75
C CYS A 41 -8.52 -8.14 12.60
N MET A 42 -8.28 -6.92 12.13
CA MET A 42 -8.72 -5.68 12.79
C MET A 42 -10.24 -5.64 12.90
N ALA A 43 -10.96 -5.95 11.83
CA ALA A 43 -12.42 -5.95 11.82
C ALA A 43 -13.03 -6.99 12.78
N ILE A 44 -12.38 -8.13 12.98
CA ILE A 44 -12.89 -9.22 13.83
C ILE A 44 -12.46 -9.05 15.29
N PHE A 45 -11.20 -8.66 15.53
CA PHE A 45 -10.58 -8.79 16.86
C PHE A 45 -10.29 -7.46 17.55
N VAL A 46 -10.22 -6.34 16.82
CA VAL A 46 -9.81 -5.03 17.37
C VAL A 46 -10.96 -4.04 17.33
N LEU A 47 -11.54 -3.77 16.17
CA LEU A 47 -12.64 -2.81 16.01
C LEU A 47 -13.85 -3.09 16.93
N PRO A 48 -14.27 -4.35 17.18
CA PRO A 48 -15.37 -4.62 18.11
C PRO A 48 -15.06 -4.28 19.57
N LYS A 49 -13.79 -4.03 19.89
CA LYS A 49 -13.30 -3.69 21.23
C LYS A 49 -12.98 -2.21 21.37
N GLY A 50 -13.01 -1.47 20.26
CA GLY A 50 -12.97 -0.02 20.27
C GLY A 50 -14.29 0.57 20.77
N GLY A 51 -14.33 1.89 20.90
CA GLY A 51 -15.50 2.60 21.38
C GLY A 51 -16.63 2.65 20.37
N THR A 52 -17.85 2.73 20.86
CA THR A 52 -19.03 2.97 20.04
C THR A 52 -19.39 4.46 19.99
N PRO A 53 -19.98 4.96 18.88
CA PRO A 53 -20.41 6.35 18.81
C PRO A 53 -21.36 6.71 19.97
N GLY A 54 -20.98 7.70 20.78
CA GLY A 54 -21.75 8.15 21.94
C GLY A 54 -21.40 7.46 23.27
N GLU A 55 -20.45 6.53 23.28
CA GLU A 55 -19.91 5.94 24.51
C GLU A 55 -19.10 6.97 25.33
N ASP A 56 -19.06 6.80 26.65
CA ASP A 56 -18.20 7.61 27.51
C ASP A 56 -16.72 7.41 27.10
N PRO A 57 -16.00 8.48 26.74
CA PRO A 57 -14.59 8.37 26.33
C PRO A 57 -13.69 7.72 27.38
N ALA A 58 -14.02 7.77 28.67
CA ALA A 58 -13.25 7.08 29.69
C ALA A 58 -13.40 5.55 29.60
N VAL A 59 -14.62 5.07 29.33
CA VAL A 59 -14.91 3.64 29.15
C VAL A 59 -14.29 3.12 27.85
N TRP A 60 -14.41 3.89 26.76
CA TRP A 60 -13.73 3.58 25.51
C TRP A 60 -12.21 3.47 25.71
N GLY A 61 -11.59 4.47 26.34
CA GLY A 61 -10.14 4.45 26.62
C GLY A 61 -9.73 3.24 27.46
N GLN A 62 -10.54 2.85 28.45
CA GLN A 62 -10.31 1.64 29.23
C GLN A 62 -10.38 0.37 28.36
N ASN A 63 -11.37 0.24 27.48
CA ASN A 63 -11.49 -0.92 26.59
C ASN A 63 -10.30 -1.07 25.65
N VAL A 64 -9.75 0.05 25.15
CA VAL A 64 -8.53 0.06 24.33
C VAL A 64 -7.34 -0.40 25.17
N LEU A 65 -7.20 0.12 26.40
CA LEU A 65 -6.12 -0.25 27.31
C LEU A 65 -6.16 -1.73 27.69
N ASP A 66 -7.34 -2.28 27.96
CA ASP A 66 -7.54 -3.70 28.27
C ASP A 66 -7.10 -4.63 27.11
N HIS A 67 -6.98 -4.08 25.91
CA HIS A 67 -6.59 -4.80 24.69
C HIS A 67 -5.32 -4.27 24.03
N ILE A 68 -4.47 -3.59 24.80
CA ILE A 68 -3.24 -2.94 24.33
C ILE A 68 -2.36 -3.84 23.45
N GLU A 69 -2.20 -5.12 23.80
CA GLU A 69 -1.39 -6.07 23.04
C GLU A 69 -1.95 -6.33 21.64
N ALA A 70 -3.28 -6.36 21.48
CA ALA A 70 -3.90 -6.53 20.17
C ALA A 70 -3.63 -5.32 19.26
N TYR A 71 -3.67 -4.11 19.83
CA TYR A 71 -3.32 -2.89 19.12
C TYR A 71 -1.84 -2.84 18.75
N ARG A 72 -0.92 -3.18 19.68
CA ARG A 72 0.53 -3.24 19.42
C ARG A 72 0.88 -4.22 18.30
N VAL A 73 0.33 -5.45 18.35
CA VAL A 73 0.53 -6.44 17.27
C VAL A 73 -0.02 -5.90 15.96
N GLY A 74 -1.22 -5.32 15.98
CA GLY A 74 -1.82 -4.69 14.81
C GLY A 74 -0.95 -3.61 14.17
N ASN A 75 -0.48 -2.68 14.99
CA ASN A 75 0.42 -1.60 14.62
C ASN A 75 1.72 -2.14 14.01
N TYR A 76 2.32 -3.17 14.61
CA TYR A 76 3.50 -3.83 14.05
C TYR A 76 3.24 -4.43 12.66
N VAL A 77 2.11 -5.13 12.46
CA VAL A 77 1.83 -5.73 11.15
C VAL A 77 1.55 -4.64 10.09
N PHE A 78 0.92 -3.52 10.46
CA PHE A 78 0.82 -2.35 9.56
C PHE A 78 2.19 -1.76 9.19
N MET A 79 3.16 -1.77 10.11
CA MET A 79 4.53 -1.36 9.77
C MET A 79 5.16 -2.31 8.75
N VAL A 80 5.02 -3.62 8.96
CA VAL A 80 5.54 -4.65 8.05
C VAL A 80 4.91 -4.53 6.66
N SER A 81 3.59 -4.29 6.56
CA SER A 81 2.92 -4.12 5.28
C SER A 81 3.46 -2.87 4.54
N GLY A 82 3.70 -1.76 5.24
CA GLY A 82 4.35 -0.58 4.68
C GLY A 82 5.72 -0.89 4.07
N VAL A 83 6.55 -1.69 4.74
CA VAL A 83 7.86 -2.12 4.23
C VAL A 83 7.74 -3.00 2.98
N LEU A 84 6.72 -3.88 2.93
CA LEU A 84 6.46 -4.67 1.72
C LEU A 84 6.04 -3.79 0.54
N LEU A 85 5.26 -2.73 0.78
CA LEU A 85 4.94 -1.75 -0.25
C LEU A 85 6.20 -1.05 -0.75
N LEU A 86 7.14 -0.65 0.12
CA LEU A 86 8.44 -0.12 -0.31
C LEU A 86 9.20 -1.09 -1.21
N GLY A 87 9.20 -2.38 -0.86
CA GLY A 87 9.77 -3.44 -1.69
C GLY A 87 9.14 -3.49 -3.09
N PHE A 88 7.82 -3.27 -3.20
CA PHE A 88 7.11 -3.22 -4.48
C PHE A 88 7.46 -2.00 -5.34
N LEU A 89 7.83 -0.88 -4.73
CA LEU A 89 8.17 0.35 -5.47
C LEU A 89 9.36 0.17 -6.42
N GLY A 90 10.25 -0.80 -6.16
CA GLY A 90 11.33 -1.15 -7.09
C GLY A 90 10.81 -1.57 -8.47
N ALA A 91 9.82 -2.46 -8.51
CA ALA A 91 9.19 -2.96 -9.72
C ALA A 91 8.36 -1.85 -10.40
N VAL A 92 7.66 -1.04 -9.62
CA VAL A 92 6.93 0.14 -10.12
C VAL A 92 7.90 1.11 -10.80
N GLY A 93 8.97 1.51 -10.11
CA GLY A 93 9.97 2.44 -10.63
C GLY A 93 10.61 1.93 -11.93
N PHE A 94 11.00 0.65 -11.96
CA PHE A 94 11.56 0.02 -13.15
C PHE A 94 10.58 0.02 -14.34
N ARG A 95 9.34 -0.43 -14.13
CA ARG A 95 8.35 -0.52 -15.21
C ARG A 95 7.91 0.84 -15.72
N LEU A 96 7.75 1.83 -14.84
CA LEU A 96 7.35 3.18 -15.23
C LEU A 96 8.46 3.92 -15.99
N ARG A 97 9.75 3.73 -15.65
CA ARG A 97 10.88 4.29 -16.44
C ARG A 97 10.94 3.72 -17.86
N ARG A 98 10.48 2.49 -18.08
CA ARG A 98 10.38 1.90 -19.42
C ARG A 98 9.18 2.42 -20.20
N ALA A 99 8.10 2.81 -19.52
CA ALA A 99 6.92 3.40 -20.15
C ALA A 99 7.14 4.88 -20.51
N ASP A 100 7.90 5.61 -19.70
CA ASP A 100 8.18 7.04 -19.85
C ASP A 100 9.69 7.30 -19.77
N GLY A 101 10.29 7.63 -20.92
CA GLY A 101 11.72 7.89 -21.05
C GLY A 101 12.21 9.11 -20.26
N THR A 102 11.32 10.02 -19.83
CA THR A 102 11.68 11.14 -18.95
C THR A 102 11.87 10.71 -17.49
N GLY A 103 11.28 9.58 -17.08
CA GLY A 103 11.28 9.10 -15.71
C GLY A 103 10.37 9.88 -14.75
N THR A 104 9.55 10.81 -15.26
CA THR A 104 8.65 11.63 -14.44
C THR A 104 7.61 10.76 -13.75
N LEU A 105 6.97 9.84 -14.48
CA LEU A 105 5.96 8.93 -13.90
C LEU A 105 6.55 8.07 -12.80
N ALA A 106 7.75 7.52 -13.03
CA ALA A 106 8.42 6.68 -12.03
C ALA A 106 8.75 7.48 -10.77
N THR A 107 9.20 8.73 -10.92
CA THR A 107 9.52 9.62 -9.79
C THR A 107 8.27 9.94 -8.97
N VAL A 108 7.18 10.33 -9.63
CA VAL A 108 5.90 10.62 -8.97
C VAL A 108 5.36 9.38 -8.26
N ALA A 109 5.35 8.24 -8.93
CA ALA A 109 4.83 7.00 -8.35
C ALA A 109 5.68 6.53 -7.16
N VAL A 110 7.01 6.53 -7.27
CA VAL A 110 7.86 6.11 -6.16
C VAL A 110 7.73 7.08 -4.98
N ALA A 111 7.76 8.39 -5.20
CA ALA A 111 7.59 9.37 -4.13
C ALA A 111 6.24 9.23 -3.41
N ALA A 112 5.15 9.13 -4.18
CA ALA A 112 3.82 8.93 -3.63
C ALA A 112 3.68 7.57 -2.91
N GLY A 113 4.24 6.51 -3.48
CA GLY A 113 4.29 5.19 -2.88
C GLY A 113 5.10 5.15 -1.58
N THR A 114 6.20 5.88 -1.50
CA THR A 114 7.01 6.01 -0.27
C THR A 114 6.22 6.73 0.81
N LEU A 115 5.50 7.80 0.46
CA LEU A 115 4.59 8.46 1.41
C LEU A 115 3.52 7.49 1.92
N LEU A 116 2.86 6.74 1.04
CA LEU A 116 1.87 5.72 1.42
C LEU A 116 2.46 4.68 2.38
N ALA A 117 3.65 4.19 2.07
CA ALA A 117 4.35 3.22 2.88
C ALA A 117 4.75 3.75 4.26
N PHE A 118 4.85 5.08 4.44
CA PHE A 118 5.27 5.71 5.69
C PHE A 118 4.11 6.17 6.57
N VAL A 119 2.99 6.60 5.97
CA VAL A 119 1.85 7.17 6.72
C VAL A 119 1.34 6.22 7.80
N TRP A 120 1.16 4.94 7.47
CA TRP A 120 0.67 3.95 8.43
C TRP A 120 1.67 3.57 9.52
N PRO A 121 2.94 3.27 9.20
CA PRO A 121 3.94 3.09 10.25
C PRO A 121 4.04 4.27 11.20
N TYR A 122 3.96 5.50 10.68
CA TYR A 122 4.00 6.69 11.52
C TYR A 122 2.77 6.81 12.43
N ALA A 123 1.58 6.56 11.88
CA ALA A 123 0.33 6.51 12.64
C ALA A 123 0.39 5.45 13.76
N ALA A 124 0.92 4.26 13.44
CA ALA A 124 1.13 3.18 14.38
C ALA A 124 2.07 3.56 15.53
N VAL A 125 3.23 4.19 15.22
CA VAL A 125 4.16 4.70 16.25
C VAL A 125 3.48 5.73 17.15
N LEU A 126 2.73 6.68 16.59
CA LEU A 126 2.01 7.68 17.39
C LEU A 126 0.98 7.03 18.32
N HIS A 127 0.27 6.01 17.82
CA HIS A 127 -0.70 5.26 18.60
C HIS A 127 -0.02 4.44 19.71
N ASP A 128 1.13 3.80 19.44
CA ASP A 128 1.91 3.08 20.45
C ASP A 128 2.40 4.01 21.57
N VAL A 129 2.83 5.23 21.24
CA VAL A 129 3.20 6.24 22.25
C VAL A 129 2.00 6.62 23.13
N ALA A 130 0.80 6.72 22.56
CA ALA A 130 -0.42 7.00 23.31
C ALA A 130 -0.78 5.84 24.25
N LEU A 131 -0.65 4.60 23.78
CA LEU A 131 -0.85 3.39 24.57
C LEU A 131 0.11 3.32 25.75
N ASP A 132 1.41 3.52 25.52
CA ASP A 132 2.45 3.53 26.56
C ASP A 132 2.24 4.65 27.59
N SER A 133 1.67 5.78 27.16
CA SER A 133 1.33 6.90 28.05
C SER A 133 0.14 6.54 28.94
N ALA A 134 -0.89 5.90 28.38
CA ALA A 134 -2.06 5.45 29.13
C ALA A 134 -1.72 4.38 30.16
N GLU A 135 -0.84 3.42 29.85
CA GLU A 135 -0.32 2.43 30.82
C GLU A 135 0.35 3.09 32.04
N LYS A 136 0.91 4.30 31.87
CA LYS A 136 1.55 5.06 32.94
C LYS A 136 0.58 5.97 33.71
N GLY A 137 -0.72 5.83 33.49
CA GLY A 137 -1.77 6.54 34.24
C GLY A 137 -2.15 7.90 33.66
N VAL A 138 -1.87 8.16 32.38
CA VAL A 138 -2.46 9.32 31.67
C VAL A 138 -3.96 9.14 31.53
N ASP A 139 -4.71 10.24 31.47
CA ASP A 139 -6.18 10.24 31.31
C ASP A 139 -6.62 9.40 30.10
N LEU A 140 -7.43 8.37 30.35
CA LEU A 140 -7.93 7.44 29.33
C LEU A 140 -8.84 8.11 28.30
N ARG A 141 -9.44 9.25 28.63
CA ARG A 141 -10.20 10.05 27.66
C ARG A 141 -9.32 10.56 26.52
N LEU A 142 -8.04 10.82 26.81
CA LEU A 142 -7.06 11.17 25.78
C LEU A 142 -6.77 9.95 24.89
N LEU A 143 -6.62 8.76 25.48
CA LEU A 143 -6.42 7.52 24.71
C LEU A 143 -7.59 7.25 23.75
N ALA A 144 -8.83 7.43 24.19
CA ALA A 144 -9.99 7.34 23.29
C ALA A 144 -9.92 8.35 22.12
N GLY A 145 -9.46 9.57 22.40
CA GLY A 145 -9.21 10.58 21.35
C GLY A 145 -8.13 10.17 20.35
N TRP A 146 -7.12 9.40 20.78
CA TRP A 146 -6.04 8.92 19.91
C TRP A 146 -6.49 7.86 18.88
N ASP A 147 -7.63 7.19 19.09
CA ASP A 147 -8.19 6.27 18.09
C ASP A 147 -8.60 6.99 16.79
N ALA A 148 -8.80 8.31 16.84
CA ALA A 148 -9.03 9.14 15.66
C ALA A 148 -7.80 9.22 14.72
N VAL A 149 -6.59 8.87 15.18
CA VAL A 149 -5.39 8.84 14.33
C VAL A 149 -5.59 7.91 13.13
N ALA A 150 -6.26 6.77 13.30
CA ALA A 150 -6.50 5.82 12.22
C ALA A 150 -7.31 6.42 11.06
N PRO A 151 -8.54 6.95 11.25
CA PRO A 151 -9.31 7.55 10.15
C PRO A 151 -8.64 8.80 9.56
N TYR A 152 -7.95 9.63 10.35
CA TYR A 152 -7.21 10.78 9.80
C TYR A 152 -6.00 10.36 8.97
N SER A 153 -5.25 9.36 9.39
CA SER A 153 -4.11 8.82 8.64
C SER A 153 -4.57 8.14 7.35
N LEU A 154 -5.69 7.42 7.41
CA LEU A 154 -6.32 6.78 6.26
C LEU A 154 -6.80 7.85 5.26
N ALA A 155 -7.43 8.93 5.73
CA ALA A 155 -7.84 10.07 4.90
C ALA A 155 -6.63 10.79 4.27
N PHE A 156 -5.57 11.03 5.04
CA PHE A 156 -4.34 11.64 4.53
C PHE A 156 -3.67 10.76 3.48
N SER A 157 -3.63 9.43 3.69
CA SER A 157 -3.07 8.46 2.73
C SER A 157 -3.78 8.46 1.38
N ALA A 158 -5.04 8.91 1.31
CA ALA A 158 -5.79 8.96 0.06
C ALA A 158 -5.19 9.96 -0.95
N LEU A 159 -4.52 11.02 -0.50
CA LEU A 159 -3.85 11.98 -1.37
C LEU A 159 -2.68 11.35 -2.17
N PRO A 160 -1.61 10.81 -1.53
CA PRO A 160 -0.55 10.15 -2.28
C PRO A 160 -1.05 8.93 -3.06
N ARG A 161 -2.11 8.26 -2.60
CA ARG A 161 -2.75 7.17 -3.35
C ARG A 161 -3.23 7.58 -4.73
N ILE A 162 -3.85 8.76 -4.85
CA ILE A 162 -4.32 9.30 -6.14
C ILE A 162 -3.14 9.40 -7.11
N PHE A 163 -2.04 10.03 -6.70
CA PHE A 163 -0.86 10.20 -7.55
C PHE A 163 -0.21 8.87 -7.92
N PHE A 164 -0.07 7.97 -6.95
CA PHE A 164 0.50 6.65 -7.17
C PHE A 164 -0.29 5.84 -8.19
N VAL A 165 -1.60 5.73 -7.99
CA VAL A 165 -2.50 4.95 -8.84
C VAL A 165 -2.62 5.56 -10.24
N LEU A 166 -2.75 6.89 -10.34
CA LEU A 166 -2.86 7.58 -11.63
C LEU A 166 -1.55 7.51 -12.45
N ALA A 167 -0.38 7.60 -11.81
CA ALA A 167 0.90 7.48 -12.50
C ALA A 167 1.05 6.08 -13.14
N ILE A 168 0.68 5.02 -12.41
CA ILE A 168 0.69 3.65 -12.93
C ILE A 168 -0.37 3.48 -14.02
N ALA A 169 -1.59 3.99 -13.82
CA ALA A 169 -2.66 3.90 -14.82
C ALA A 169 -2.28 4.58 -16.13
N TYR A 170 -1.60 5.74 -16.04
CA TYR A 170 -1.11 6.45 -17.21
C TYR A 170 0.02 5.69 -17.91
N ALA A 171 0.95 5.09 -17.16
CA ALA A 171 1.97 4.22 -17.73
C ALA A 171 1.37 2.99 -18.44
N LEU A 172 0.33 2.36 -17.85
CA LEU A 172 -0.42 1.28 -18.49
C LEU A 172 -1.11 1.75 -19.78
N ARG A 173 -1.56 3.01 -19.84
CA ARG A 173 -2.14 3.58 -21.05
C ARG A 173 -1.10 3.74 -22.16
N ILE A 174 0.09 4.25 -21.83
CA ILE A 174 1.19 4.43 -22.79
C ILE A 174 1.63 3.09 -23.38
N THR A 175 1.77 2.07 -22.54
CA THR A 175 2.26 0.74 -22.97
C THR A 175 1.18 -0.14 -23.59
N GLY A 176 -0.04 0.36 -23.77
CA GLY A 176 -1.15 -0.43 -24.33
C GLY A 176 -1.63 -1.56 -23.40
N GLY A 177 -1.39 -1.44 -22.10
CA GLY A 177 -1.82 -2.40 -21.08
C GLY A 177 -3.35 -2.47 -20.89
N SER A 178 -3.78 -3.29 -19.94
CA SER A 178 -5.21 -3.58 -19.72
C SER A 178 -6.04 -2.31 -19.45
N ARG A 179 -7.05 -2.08 -20.31
CA ARG A 179 -8.01 -0.96 -20.16
C ARG A 179 -8.86 -1.08 -18.89
N TRP A 180 -9.11 -2.31 -18.43
CA TRP A 180 -9.89 -2.54 -17.21
C TRP A 180 -9.13 -2.07 -15.97
N MET A 181 -7.84 -2.37 -15.88
CA MET A 181 -6.97 -1.89 -14.80
C MET A 181 -6.91 -0.35 -14.75
N GLN A 182 -6.86 0.30 -15.91
CA GLN A 182 -6.87 1.77 -16.01
C GLN A 182 -8.19 2.36 -15.49
N ARG A 183 -9.33 1.79 -15.88
CA ARG A 183 -10.65 2.28 -15.43
C ARG A 183 -10.82 2.16 -13.93
N ILE A 184 -10.42 1.03 -13.35
CA ILE A 184 -10.49 0.82 -11.90
C ILE A 184 -9.57 1.79 -11.17
N ALA A 185 -8.36 2.02 -11.70
CA ALA A 185 -7.45 3.01 -11.14
C ALA A 185 -8.08 4.42 -11.07
N VAL A 186 -8.78 4.84 -12.12
CA VAL A 186 -9.52 6.12 -12.12
C VAL A 186 -10.63 6.14 -11.07
N VAL A 187 -11.42 5.06 -10.95
CA VAL A 187 -12.46 4.95 -9.92
C VAL A 187 -11.86 5.03 -8.52
N ILE A 188 -10.77 4.31 -8.25
CA ILE A 188 -10.04 4.36 -6.98
C ILE A 188 -9.55 5.78 -6.69
N ALA A 189 -9.00 6.48 -7.69
CA ALA A 189 -8.54 7.85 -7.53
C ALA A 189 -9.69 8.81 -7.16
N VAL A 190 -10.84 8.69 -7.84
CA VAL A 190 -12.03 9.49 -7.52
C VAL A 190 -12.55 9.19 -6.10
N LEU A 191 -12.70 7.91 -5.75
CA LEU A 191 -13.13 7.51 -4.41
C LEU A 191 -12.14 7.98 -3.33
N SER A 192 -10.84 7.93 -3.61
CA SER A 192 -9.81 8.43 -2.71
C SER A 192 -9.91 9.94 -2.54
N GLY A 193 -10.14 10.69 -3.62
CA GLY A 193 -10.34 12.15 -3.56
C GLY A 193 -11.61 12.56 -2.82
N ILE A 194 -12.69 11.80 -2.93
CA ILE A 194 -13.88 12.00 -2.08
C ILE A 194 -13.55 11.63 -0.63
N GLY A 195 -12.83 10.52 -0.45
CA GLY A 195 -12.46 9.99 0.85
C GLY A 195 -11.60 10.92 1.70
N THR A 196 -10.80 11.82 1.10
CA THR A 196 -10.04 12.83 1.86
C THR A 196 -10.94 13.76 2.66
N ALA A 197 -12.20 13.95 2.24
CA ALA A 197 -13.19 14.73 2.99
C ALA A 197 -13.52 14.12 4.35
N THR A 198 -13.12 12.88 4.64
CA THR A 198 -13.22 12.26 5.98
C THR A 198 -12.50 13.08 7.06
N SER A 199 -11.47 13.84 6.67
CA SER A 199 -10.79 14.79 7.56
C SER A 199 -11.69 15.94 8.05
N VAL A 200 -12.79 16.20 7.35
CA VAL A 200 -13.75 17.27 7.64
C VAL A 200 -15.10 16.71 8.07
N THR A 201 -15.53 15.59 7.49
CA THR A 201 -16.82 14.96 7.75
C THR A 201 -16.76 13.45 7.73
N ALA A 202 -17.20 12.82 8.82
CA ALA A 202 -17.26 11.35 8.93
C ALA A 202 -18.15 10.69 7.86
N VAL A 203 -19.08 11.44 7.23
CA VAL A 203 -19.98 10.93 6.18
C VAL A 203 -19.21 10.46 4.94
N ALA A 204 -18.00 10.97 4.70
CA ALA A 204 -17.15 10.56 3.59
C ALA A 204 -16.40 9.24 3.83
N PHE A 205 -16.43 8.69 5.06
CA PHE A 205 -15.70 7.49 5.44
C PHE A 205 -16.01 6.26 4.55
N PRO A 206 -17.25 5.98 4.12
CA PRO A 206 -17.52 4.84 3.24
C PRO A 206 -16.79 4.94 1.89
N ALA A 207 -16.69 6.13 1.31
CA ALA A 207 -15.95 6.35 0.06
C ALA A 207 -14.45 6.10 0.28
N LEU A 208 -13.92 6.57 1.43
CA LEU A 208 -12.55 6.36 1.83
C LEU A 208 -12.22 4.87 2.04
N ALA A 209 -13.10 4.13 2.72
CA ALA A 209 -12.96 2.70 2.96
C ALA A 209 -12.98 1.89 1.65
N LEU A 210 -13.94 2.18 0.77
CA LEU A 210 -14.04 1.54 -0.55
C LEU A 210 -12.84 1.87 -1.45
N GLY A 211 -12.39 3.13 -1.45
CA GLY A 211 -11.19 3.53 -2.19
C GLY A 211 -9.93 2.83 -1.69
N SER A 212 -9.83 2.59 -0.38
CA SER A 212 -8.70 1.88 0.24
C SER A 212 -8.74 0.38 -0.09
N LEU A 213 -9.88 -0.28 0.11
CA LEU A 213 -10.04 -1.69 -0.25
C LEU A 213 -9.81 -1.93 -1.75
N GLY A 214 -10.38 -1.07 -2.59
CA GLY A 214 -10.20 -1.13 -4.04
C GLY A 214 -8.74 -0.99 -4.44
N TYR A 215 -8.00 -0.09 -3.77
CA TYR A 215 -6.56 0.06 -3.97
C TYR A 215 -5.78 -1.21 -3.63
N GLU A 216 -6.04 -1.84 -2.48
CA GLU A 216 -5.32 -3.06 -2.08
C GLU A 216 -5.54 -4.20 -3.08
N LEU A 217 -6.80 -4.43 -3.46
CA LEU A 217 -7.17 -5.45 -4.45
C LEU A 217 -6.55 -5.15 -5.83
N TRP A 218 -6.52 -3.89 -6.22
CA TRP A 218 -5.95 -3.46 -7.49
C TRP A 218 -4.42 -3.64 -7.53
N ILE A 219 -3.70 -3.34 -6.43
CA ILE A 219 -2.25 -3.61 -6.33
C ILE A 219 -1.97 -5.11 -6.41
N GLY A 220 -2.75 -5.95 -5.74
CA GLY A 220 -2.60 -7.40 -5.81
C GLY A 220 -2.82 -7.92 -7.23
N ALA A 221 -3.88 -7.44 -7.90
CA ALA A 221 -4.14 -7.77 -9.30
C ALA A 221 -3.01 -7.32 -10.23
N LEU A 222 -2.48 -6.10 -10.03
CA LEU A 222 -1.35 -5.57 -10.78
C LEU A 222 -0.09 -6.42 -10.60
N ALA A 223 0.24 -6.76 -9.36
CA ALA A 223 1.38 -7.62 -9.04
C ALA A 223 1.25 -9.00 -9.70
N ILE A 224 0.06 -9.61 -9.65
CA ILE A 224 -0.21 -10.91 -10.32
C ILE A 224 -0.02 -10.80 -11.83
N ILE A 225 -0.56 -9.75 -12.46
CA ILE A 225 -0.39 -9.51 -13.91
C ILE A 225 1.09 -9.38 -14.24
N TRP A 226 1.83 -8.58 -13.47
CA TRP A 226 3.27 -8.36 -13.68
C TRP A 226 4.12 -9.62 -13.42
N LEU A 227 3.74 -10.49 -12.49
CA LEU A 227 4.41 -11.77 -12.26
C LEU A 227 4.14 -12.79 -13.39
N ARG A 228 3.00 -12.67 -14.08
CA ARG A 228 2.63 -13.53 -15.21
C ARG A 228 3.28 -13.11 -16.53
N ASP A 229 3.61 -11.82 -16.68
CA ASP A 229 4.31 -11.29 -17.84
C ASP A 229 5.78 -11.79 -17.91
N ARG A 230 5.98 -12.95 -18.54
CA ARG A 230 7.31 -13.55 -18.78
C ARG A 230 8.16 -12.79 -19.80
N SER A 231 7.54 -11.90 -20.59
CA SER A 231 8.18 -11.11 -21.64
C SER A 231 9.20 -10.09 -21.11
N PHE A 232 9.15 -9.74 -19.83
CA PHE A 232 10.08 -8.76 -19.23
C PHE A 232 11.45 -9.34 -18.82
N SER A 233 11.55 -10.66 -18.60
CA SER A 233 12.83 -11.32 -18.25
C SER A 233 13.70 -11.66 -19.47
N ALA A 234 13.16 -11.57 -20.70
CA ALA A 234 13.87 -11.96 -21.93
C ALA A 234 14.60 -10.80 -22.64
N ALA A 235 14.30 -9.54 -22.30
CA ALA A 235 14.75 -8.35 -23.02
C ALA A 235 15.83 -7.52 -22.28
N GLY A 236 16.58 -8.14 -21.35
CA GLY A 236 17.77 -7.55 -20.73
C GLY A 236 19.03 -8.13 -21.35
#